data_AF-A0A0B5D498-F1
#
_entry.id   AF-A0A0B5D498-F1
#
_cell.length_a   1.000
_cell.length_b   1.000
_cell.length_c   1.000
_cell.angle_alpha   90.00
_cell.angle_beta   90.00
_cell.angle_gamma   90.00
#
_symmetry.space_group_name_H-M   'P 1'
#
loop_
_entity.id
_entity.type
_entity.pdbx_description
1 polymer ?
#
loop_
_entity_poly.entity_id
_entity_poly.type
_entity_poly.pdbx_seq_one_letter_code
_entity_poly.pdbx_strand_id
1 'polypeptide(L)' 'MDIALSETHQAQLEMLALESGRSQDQVVAELIRREWERYSARQAVCTASDNIAAAREVVEKQLREIHRGE' A
#
# COMPACT_ATOMS: atom_id res chain seq x y z
N MET A 1 18.99 -3.93 -7.03
CA MET A 1 18.85 -3.06 -8.20
C MET A 1 18.56 -1.69 -7.63
N ASP A 2 19.53 -0.79 -7.67
CA ASP A 2 19.39 0.54 -7.08
C ASP A 2 18.79 1.48 -8.13
N ILE A 3 17.73 2.19 -7.74
CA ILE A 3 17.11 3.21 -8.58
C ILE A 3 17.97 4.46 -8.44
N ALA A 4 18.65 4.87 -9.52
CA ALA A 4 19.37 6.13 -9.53
C ALA A 4 18.37 7.30 -9.55
N LEU A 5 18.40 8.13 -8.51
CA LEU A 5 17.66 9.37 -8.43
C LEU A 5 18.54 10.55 -8.82
N SER A 6 17.95 11.61 -9.38
CA SER A 6 18.65 12.89 -9.51
C SER A 6 18.90 13.47 -8.11
N GLU A 7 19.90 14.34 -7.99
CA GLU A 7 20.24 15.00 -6.72
C GLU A 7 19.03 15.71 -6.08
N THR A 8 18.21 16.37 -6.90
CA THR A 8 16.97 17.02 -6.42
C THR A 8 15.98 16.03 -5.84
N HIS A 9 15.74 14.90 -6.50
CA HIS A 9 14.79 13.90 -6.00
C HIS A 9 15.32 13.18 -4.76
N GLN A 10 16.64 12.97 -4.68
CA GLN A 10 17.28 12.43 -3.49
C GLN A 10 17.11 13.36 -2.29
N ALA A 11 17.36 14.66 -2.46
CA ALA A 11 17.16 15.66 -1.41
C ALA A 11 15.69 15.76 -0.98
N GLN A 12 14.74 15.66 -1.91
CA GLN A 12 13.31 15.64 -1.59
C GLN A 12 12.92 14.40 -0.79
N LEU A 13 13.44 13.23 -1.17
CA LEU A 13 13.19 11.98 -0.44
C LEU A 13 13.76 12.05 0.99
N GLU A 14 14.95 12.64 1.15
CA GLU A 14 15.57 12.89 2.45
C GLU A 14 14.73 13.80 3.35
N MET A 15 14.23 14.92 2.81
CA MET A 15 13.35 15.82 3.54
C MET A 15 12.05 15.11 3.98
N LEU A 16 11.41 14.37 3.08
CA LEU A 16 10.18 13.64 3.40
C LEU A 16 10.40 12.54 4.46
N ALA A 17 11.54 11.85 4.38
CA ALA A 17 11.93 10.85 5.38
C ALA A 17 12.10 11.51 6.76
N LEU A 18 12.79 12.66 6.81
CA LEU A 18 12.99 13.42 8.03
C LEU A 18 11.66 13.93 8.63
N GLU A 19 10.81 14.56 7.82
CA GLU A 19 9.52 15.12 8.27
C GLU A 19 8.56 14.05 8.77
N SER A 20 8.57 12.87 8.14
CA SER A 20 7.69 11.76 8.51
C SER A 20 8.24 10.86 9.62
N GLY A 21 9.51 11.01 10.00
CA GLY A 21 10.20 10.14 10.95
C GLY A 21 10.35 8.70 10.44
N ARG A 22 10.41 8.51 9.11
CA ARG A 22 10.47 7.19 8.44
C ARG A 22 11.79 7.02 7.71
N SER A 23 12.16 5.78 7.38
CA SER A 23 13.28 5.56 6.46
C SER A 23 12.90 5.96 5.03
N GLN A 24 13.90 6.29 4.21
CA GLN A 24 13.68 6.58 2.78
C GLN A 24 12.95 5.42 2.07
N ASP A 25 13.31 4.17 2.37
CA ASP A 25 12.65 2.98 1.82
C ASP A 25 11.16 2.93 2.16
N GLN A 26 10.78 3.27 3.39
CA GLN A 26 9.39 3.31 3.81
C GLN A 26 8.61 4.41 3.08
N VAL A 27 9.25 5.56 2.83
CA VAL A 27 8.65 6.65 2.06
C VAL A 27 8.47 6.22 0.60
N VAL A 28 9.49 5.62 -0.02
CA VAL A 28 9.41 5.10 -1.39
C VAL A 28 8.31 4.06 -1.52
N ALA A 29 8.24 3.10 -0.59
CA ALA A 29 7.20 2.06 -0.59
C ALA A 29 5.79 2.68 -0.52
N GLU A 30 5.60 3.71 0.31
CA GLU A 30 4.32 4.41 0.42
C GLU A 30 3.98 5.23 -0.84
N LEU A 31 4.97 5.87 -1.47
CA LEU A 31 4.78 6.58 -2.73
C LEU A 31 4.36 5.62 -3.86
N ILE A 32 5.04 4.46 -3.97
CA ILE A 32 4.70 3.41 -4.92
C ILE A 32 3.29 2.89 -4.66
N ARG A 33 2.94 2.60 -3.40
CA ARG A 33 1.60 2.12 -3.02
C ARG A 33 0.51 3.11 -3.46
N ARG A 34 0.69 4.40 -3.16
CA ARG A 34 -0.28 5.44 -3.54
C ARG A 34 -0.43 5.59 -5.04
N GLU A 35 0.68 5.58 -5.79
CA GLU A 35 0.60 5.68 -7.24
C GLU A 35 -0.05 4.44 -7.85
N TRP A 36 0.26 3.27 -7.31
CA TRP A 36 -0.40 2.02 -7.72
C TRP A 36 -1.90 2.06 -7.49
N GLU A 37 -2.36 2.51 -6.32
CA GLU A 37 -3.78 2.68 -6.00
C GLU A 37 -4.47 3.71 -6.92
N ARG A 38 -3.79 4.81 -7.27
CA ARG A 38 -4.32 5.79 -8.24
C ARG A 38 -4.38 5.23 -9.65
N TYR A 39 -3.40 4.43 -10.04
CA TYR A 39 -3.34 3.81 -11.36
C TYR A 39 -4.43 2.75 -11.53
N SER A 40 -4.53 1.84 -10.56
CA SER A 40 -5.49 0.73 -10.54
C SER A 40 -6.94 1.22 -10.56
N ALA A 41 -7.26 2.28 -9.80
CA ALA A 41 -8.58 2.91 -9.80
C ALA A 41 -8.97 3.46 -11.17
N ARG A 42 -7.99 3.99 -11.93
CA ARG A 42 -8.20 4.47 -13.30
C ARG A 42 -8.37 3.34 -14.32
N GLN A 43 -7.73 2.20 -14.09
CA GLN A 43 -7.73 1.05 -15.01
C GLN A 43 -8.77 -0.03 -14.65
N ALA A 44 -9.56 0.18 -13.59
CA ALA A 44 -10.47 -0.82 -13.02
C ALA A 44 -9.77 -2.17 -12.69
N VAL A 45 -8.48 -2.12 -12.34
CA VAL A 45 -7.70 -3.29 -11.91
C VAL A 45 -7.76 -3.36 -10.38
N CYS A 46 -8.00 -4.54 -9.80
CA CYS A 46 -8.03 -4.71 -8.34
C CYS A 46 -6.67 -4.40 -7.70
N THR A 47 -6.69 -3.67 -6.59
CA THR A 47 -5.52 -3.38 -5.75
C THR A 47 -5.26 -4.47 -4.72
N ALA A 48 -4.07 -4.42 -4.10
CA ALA A 48 -3.82 -5.19 -2.88
C ALA A 48 -4.83 -4.86 -1.77
N SER A 49 -5.24 -3.59 -1.66
CA SER A 49 -6.25 -3.13 -0.69
C SER A 49 -7.63 -3.77 -0.97
N ASP A 50 -8.03 -3.85 -2.24
CA ASP A 50 -9.28 -4.52 -2.65
C ASP A 50 -9.25 -6.01 -2.35
N ASN A 51 -8.12 -6.68 -2.62
CA ASN A 51 -7.94 -8.09 -2.32
C ASN A 51 -7.97 -8.38 -0.81
N ILE A 52 -7.35 -7.51 0.01
CA ILE A 52 -7.39 -7.63 1.47
C ILE A 52 -8.81 -7.42 2.00
N ALA A 53 -9.55 -6.46 1.45
CA ALA A 53 -10.94 -6.21 1.83
C ALA A 53 -11.83 -7.42 1.48
N ALA A 54 -11.73 -7.94 0.27
CA ALA A 54 -12.46 -9.14 -0.16
C ALA A 54 -12.10 -10.36 0.70
N ALA A 55 -10.82 -10.56 1.02
CA ALA A 55 -10.37 -11.65 1.89
C ALA A 55 -10.93 -11.51 3.31
N ARG A 56 -10.96 -10.30 3.87
CA ARG A 56 -11.56 -10.04 5.20
C ARG A 56 -13.04 -10.39 5.22
N GLU A 57 -13.79 -9.99 4.21
CA GLU A 57 -15.23 -10.27 4.11
C GLU A 57 -15.52 -11.78 4.08
N VAL A 58 -14.71 -12.55 3.34
CA VAL A 58 -14.81 -14.01 3.30
C VAL A 58 -14.53 -14.63 4.67
N VAL A 59 -13.48 -14.19 5.36
CA VAL A 59 -13.14 -14.68 6.70
C VAL A 59 -14.23 -14.34 7.72
N GLU A 60 -14.75 -13.12 7.72
CA GLU A 60 -15.84 -12.70 8.60
C GLU A 60 -17.13 -13.50 8.36
N LYS A 61 -17.41 -13.85 7.09
CA LYS A 61 -18.53 -14.74 6.76
C LYS A 61 -18.31 -16.15 7.34
N GLN A 62 -17.13 -16.73 7.15
CA GLN A 62 -16.79 -18.06 7.68
C GLN A 62 -16.88 -18.11 9.21
N LEU A 63 -16.38 -17.08 9.90
CA LEU A 63 -16.45 -16.99 11.37
C LEU A 63 -17.91 -16.95 11.89
N ARG A 64 -18.80 -16.24 11.19
CA ARG A 64 -20.24 -16.21 11.51
C ARG A 64 -20.92 -17.54 11.27
N GLU A 65 -20.56 -18.25 10.21
CA GLU A 65 -21.11 -19.57 9.89
C GLU A 65 -20.68 -20.61 10.93
N ILE A 66 -19.44 -20.57 11.41
CA ILE A 66 -18.94 -21.42 12.49
C ILE A 66 -19.72 -21.16 13.80
N HIS A 67 -19.89 -19.91 14.20
CA HIS A 67 -20.63 -19.56 15.43
C HIS A 67 -22.14 -19.82 15.38
N ARG A 68 -22.71 -20.08 14.19
CA ARG A 68 -24.14 -20.41 14.04
C ARG A 68 -24.41 -21.92 14.06
N GLY A 69 -23.35 -22.74 13.99
CA GLY A 69 -23.41 -24.20 14.04
C GLY A 69 -23.21 -24.79 15.44
N GLU A 70 -22.96 -23.96 16.46
CA GLU A 70 -23.00 -24.29 17.89
C GLU A 70 -24.36 -23.94 18.51
#